data_AF-A0A2J6SV13-F1
#
_entry.id   AF-A0A2J6SV13-F1
#
_cell.length_a   1.000
_cell.length_b   1.000
_cell.length_c   1.000
_cell.angle_alpha   90.00
_cell.angle_beta   90.00
_cell.angle_gamma   90.00
#
_symmetry.space_group_name_H-M   'P 1'
#
loop_
_entity.id
_entity.type
_entity.pdbx_description
1 polymer ?
#
loop_
_entity_poly.entity_id
_entity_poly.type
_entity_poly.pdbx_seq_one_letter_code
_entity_poly.pdbx_strand_id
1 'polypeptide(L)'
;MPSGEEVVVPIGIKKIYTGIPENRMSLTIIKYISADGKAIPPVVIIPGIIIMVSWFYKNITGHEVIIVSPTGYTNEGIYMVWLDHFIKHNNCGPNKKWHILLINKATYYQADDFILKATFNKIRIV
;
A
#
# COMPACT_ATOMS: atom_id res chain seq x y z
N MET A 1 -28.42 -15.83 11.28
CA MET A 1 -28.15 -16.77 10.16
C MET A 1 -28.41 -16.00 8.87
N PRO A 2 -27.53 -16.07 7.85
CA PRO A 2 -27.85 -15.44 6.58
C PRO A 2 -29.07 -16.15 5.98
N SER A 3 -29.97 -15.36 5.41
CA SER A 3 -31.15 -15.87 4.68
C SER A 3 -30.67 -16.72 3.51
N GLY A 4 -31.26 -17.89 3.30
CA GLY A 4 -30.94 -18.71 2.13
C GLY A 4 -31.27 -17.96 0.83
N GLU A 5 -30.39 -18.07 -0.17
CA GLU A 5 -30.62 -17.54 -1.51
C GLU A 5 -31.18 -18.66 -2.42
N GLU A 6 -32.22 -18.37 -3.20
CA GLU A 6 -32.71 -19.29 -4.23
C GLU A 6 -31.93 -19.08 -5.54
N VAL A 7 -31.42 -20.17 -6.14
CA VAL A 7 -30.61 -20.12 -7.36
C VAL A 7 -31.09 -21.16 -8.37
N VAL A 8 -31.28 -20.75 -9.64
CA VAL A 8 -31.64 -21.64 -10.75
C VAL A 8 -30.38 -22.22 -11.39
N VAL A 9 -30.30 -23.55 -11.50
CA VAL A 9 -29.14 -24.24 -12.08
C VAL A 9 -29.49 -25.45 -12.94
N PRO A 10 -28.63 -25.81 -13.91
CA PRO A 10 -28.80 -27.03 -14.70
C PRO A 10 -28.85 -28.30 -13.85
N ILE A 11 -29.67 -29.26 -14.27
CA ILE A 11 -30.04 -30.47 -13.51
C ILE A 11 -28.86 -31.38 -13.12
N GLY A 12 -27.70 -31.20 -13.75
CA GLY A 12 -26.47 -31.98 -13.49
C GLY A 12 -25.50 -31.36 -12.48
N ILE A 13 -25.72 -30.12 -12.02
CA ILE A 13 -24.81 -29.43 -11.10
C ILE A 13 -25.14 -29.81 -9.65
N LYS A 14 -24.24 -30.55 -8.99
CA LYS A 14 -24.43 -31.01 -7.60
C LYS A 14 -24.00 -30.01 -6.53
N LYS A 15 -23.17 -29.02 -6.88
CA LYS A 15 -22.68 -27.96 -5.98
C LYS A 15 -22.49 -26.66 -6.76
N ILE A 16 -22.96 -25.56 -6.19
CA ILE A 16 -22.70 -24.19 -6.65
C ILE A 16 -21.97 -23.47 -5.54
N TYR A 17 -20.88 -22.80 -5.92
CA TYR A 17 -20.17 -21.89 -5.05
C TYR A 17 -20.50 -20.49 -5.54
N THR A 18 -21.25 -19.74 -4.74
CA THR A 18 -21.32 -18.30 -4.92
C THR A 18 -20.03 -17.73 -4.36
N GLY A 19 -19.23 -17.07 -5.20
CA GLY A 19 -18.07 -16.35 -4.70
C GLY A 19 -18.58 -15.22 -3.82
N ILE A 20 -18.44 -15.35 -2.49
CA ILE A 20 -18.74 -14.24 -1.57
C ILE A 20 -17.83 -13.08 -2.00
N PRO A 21 -18.38 -11.93 -2.43
CA PRO A 21 -17.57 -10.81 -2.90
C PRO A 21 -16.56 -10.35 -1.83
N GLU A 22 -16.94 -10.46 -0.55
CA GLU A 22 -16.09 -10.16 0.60
C GLU A 22 -14.99 -11.20 0.88
N ASN A 23 -15.06 -12.40 0.31
CA ASN A 23 -14.04 -13.45 0.52
C ASN A 23 -12.87 -13.32 -0.47
N ARG A 24 -12.48 -12.09 -0.78
CA ARG A 24 -11.31 -11.77 -1.60
C ARG A 24 -10.23 -11.15 -0.71
N MET A 25 -9.00 -11.60 -0.88
CA MET A 25 -7.86 -10.95 -0.24
C MET A 25 -7.60 -9.60 -0.92
N SER A 26 -7.72 -8.52 -0.16
CA SER A 26 -7.36 -7.18 -0.63
C SER A 26 -5.87 -6.92 -0.43
N LEU A 27 -5.23 -6.29 -1.41
CA LEU A 27 -3.87 -5.78 -1.32
C LEU A 27 -3.93 -4.26 -1.20
N THR A 28 -3.12 -3.69 -0.31
CA THR A 28 -2.99 -2.23 -0.21
C THR A 28 -1.74 -1.80 -0.94
N ILE A 29 -1.85 -0.79 -1.80
CA ILE A 29 -0.70 -0.25 -2.55
C ILE A 29 -0.62 1.25 -2.30
N ILE A 30 0.54 1.71 -1.81
CA ILE A 30 0.84 3.14 -1.67
C ILE A 30 1.67 3.56 -2.88
N LYS A 31 1.18 4.56 -3.62
CA LYS A 31 1.83 5.13 -4.80
C LYS A 31 2.07 6.61 -4.64
N TYR A 32 3.06 7.11 -5.36
CA TYR A 32 3.31 8.53 -5.54
C TYR A 32 3.36 8.86 -7.03
N ILE A 33 2.78 10.00 -7.39
CA ILE A 33 2.82 10.58 -8.71
C ILE A 33 3.05 12.09 -8.53
N SER A 34 4.00 12.64 -9.29
CA SER A 34 4.30 14.07 -9.32
C SER A 34 3.48 14.81 -10.39
N ALA A 35 3.50 16.15 -10.35
CA ALA A 35 2.79 16.99 -11.32
C ALA A 35 3.29 16.84 -12.77
N ASP A 36 4.57 16.49 -12.95
CA ASP A 36 5.18 16.17 -14.25
C ASP A 36 4.98 14.69 -14.66
N GLY A 37 4.17 13.93 -13.92
CA GLY A 37 3.80 12.56 -14.26
C GLY A 37 4.84 11.50 -13.89
N LYS A 38 5.91 11.87 -13.17
CA LYS A 38 6.88 10.90 -12.66
C LYS A 38 6.26 10.10 -11.52
N ALA A 39 6.45 8.78 -11.58
CA ALA A 39 6.09 7.86 -10.50
C ALA A 39 7.34 7.18 -9.93
N ILE A 40 7.25 6.76 -8.67
CA ILE A 40 8.26 5.91 -8.03
C ILE A 40 7.69 4.49 -7.88
N PRO A 41 8.54 3.48 -7.68
CA PRO A 41 8.07 2.12 -7.38
C PRO A 41 7.09 2.11 -6.20
N PRO A 42 6.02 1.31 -6.23
CA PRO A 42 5.05 1.27 -5.14
C PRO A 42 5.60 0.61 -3.86
N VAL A 43 4.94 0.93 -2.75
CA VAL A 43 4.97 0.10 -1.54
C VAL A 43 3.71 -0.77 -1.53
N VAL A 44 3.88 -2.08 -1.48
CA VAL A 44 2.79 -3.07 -1.49
C VAL A 44 2.68 -3.70 -0.11
N ILE A 45 1.49 -3.66 0.48
CA ILE A 45 1.18 -4.26 1.76
C ILE A 45 0.30 -5.48 1.53
N ILE A 46 0.78 -6.62 1.98
CA ILE A 46 0.12 -7.90 1.85
C ILE A 46 -0.45 -8.30 3.23
N PRO A 47 -1.76 -8.57 3.35
CA PRO A 47 -2.32 -9.12 4.57
C PRO A 47 -1.69 -10.49 4.87
N GLY A 48 -1.13 -10.64 6.06
CA GLY A 48 -0.51 -11.89 6.50
C GLY A 48 0.53 -11.69 7.60
N ILE A 49 1.22 -12.78 7.95
CA ILE A 49 2.35 -12.77 8.91
C ILE A 49 3.66 -13.10 8.19
N ILE A 50 3.61 -14.03 7.23
CA ILE A 50 4.75 -14.46 6.41
C ILE A 50 4.27 -14.56 4.97
N ILE A 51 5.10 -14.09 4.02
CA ILE A 51 4.88 -14.27 2.58
C ILE A 51 6.01 -15.10 1.98
N MET A 52 5.68 -15.88 0.96
CA MET A 52 6.68 -16.67 0.25
C MET A 52 7.25 -15.86 -0.91
N VAL A 53 8.55 -15.57 -0.89
CA VAL A 53 9.22 -14.75 -1.92
C VAL A 53 9.04 -15.33 -3.33
N SER A 54 8.91 -16.66 -3.44
CA SER A 54 8.68 -17.33 -4.72
C SER A 54 7.36 -16.94 -5.42
N TRP A 55 6.41 -16.34 -4.71
CA TRP A 55 5.16 -15.84 -5.31
C TRP A 55 5.37 -14.65 -6.26
N PHE A 56 6.53 -13.98 -6.18
CA PHE A 56 6.78 -12.73 -6.89
C PHE A 56 7.83 -12.81 -8.00
N TYR A 57 8.38 -14.01 -8.24
CA TYR A 57 9.62 -14.26 -8.98
C TYR A 57 9.69 -13.70 -10.42
N LYS A 58 8.55 -13.34 -11.04
CA LYS A 58 8.51 -12.87 -12.44
C LYS A 58 8.01 -11.44 -12.66
N ASN A 59 7.36 -10.81 -11.67
CA ASN A 59 6.58 -9.59 -11.89
C ASN A 59 7.02 -8.40 -11.04
N ILE A 60 8.15 -8.52 -10.33
CA ILE A 60 8.66 -7.46 -9.45
C ILE A 60 10.05 -7.06 -9.95
N THR A 61 10.24 -5.75 -10.15
CA THR A 61 11.51 -5.20 -10.66
C THR A 61 12.60 -5.16 -9.60
N GLY A 62 12.21 -5.33 -8.33
CA GLY A 62 13.09 -5.31 -7.16
C GLY A 62 13.24 -3.91 -6.56
N HIS A 63 12.58 -2.91 -7.16
CA HIS A 63 12.57 -1.54 -6.66
C HIS A 63 11.34 -1.24 -5.79
N GLU A 64 10.31 -2.08 -5.88
CA GLU A 64 9.13 -2.07 -5.04
C GLU A 64 9.49 -2.50 -3.61
N VAL A 65 8.77 -1.96 -2.64
CA VAL A 65 8.86 -2.42 -1.25
C VAL A 65 7.67 -3.31 -0.97
N ILE A 66 7.92 -4.54 -0.54
CA ILE A 66 6.87 -5.48 -0.15
C ILE A 66 6.88 -5.59 1.36
N ILE A 67 5.75 -5.27 1.97
CA ILE A 67 5.56 -5.31 3.42
C ILE A 67 4.43 -6.29 3.73
N VAL A 68 4.59 -7.01 4.83
CA VAL A 68 3.57 -7.91 5.37
C VAL A 68 2.98 -7.29 6.63
N SER A 69 1.65 -7.27 6.72
CA SER A 69 0.93 -6.76 7.89
C SER A 69 -0.24 -7.68 8.18
N PRO A 70 -0.54 -8.07 9.44
CA PRO A 70 -1.65 -8.97 9.74
C PRO A 70 -3.00 -8.48 9.20
N THR A 71 -3.21 -7.16 9.13
CA THR A 71 -4.47 -6.55 8.68
C THR A 71 -4.46 -6.18 7.20
N GLY A 72 -3.29 -6.10 6.56
CA GLY A 72 -3.13 -5.54 5.21
C GLY A 72 -3.33 -4.01 5.12
N TYR A 73 -3.64 -3.33 6.22
CA TYR A 73 -3.77 -1.88 6.28
C TYR A 73 -2.44 -1.19 6.62
N THR A 74 -2.39 0.12 6.35
CA THR A 74 -1.29 1.00 6.74
C THR A 74 -1.25 1.23 8.24
N ASN A 75 -0.06 1.49 8.77
CA ASN A 75 0.16 2.00 10.12
C ASN A 75 1.32 3.02 10.08
N GLU A 76 1.60 3.67 11.21
CA GLU A 76 2.66 4.67 11.31
C GLU A 76 4.04 4.16 10.84
N GLY A 77 4.43 2.96 11.26
CA GLY A 77 5.70 2.37 10.84
C GLY A 77 5.79 2.15 9.33
N ILE A 78 4.70 1.71 8.71
CA ILE A 78 4.60 1.55 7.26
C ILE A 78 4.70 2.90 6.54
N TYR A 79 4.09 3.97 7.08
CA TYR A 79 4.23 5.31 6.52
C TYR A 79 5.67 5.82 6.62
N MET A 80 6.38 5.52 7.69
CA MET A 80 7.81 5.85 7.81
C MET A 80 8.67 5.12 6.78
N VAL A 81 8.41 3.83 6.54
CA VAL A 81 9.08 3.06 5.47
C VAL A 81 8.77 3.66 4.09
N TRP A 82 7.51 4.05 3.85
CA TRP A 82 7.13 4.72 2.61
C TRP A 82 7.82 6.08 2.45
N LEU A 83 7.96 6.87 3.52
CA LEU A 83 8.65 8.15 3.49
C LEU A 83 10.14 7.99 3.16
N ASP A 84 10.81 6.98 3.71
CA ASP A 84 12.19 6.64 3.35
C ASP A 84 12.33 6.27 1.87
N HIS A 85 11.39 5.47 1.38
CA HIS A 85 11.32 5.10 -0.04
C HIS A 85 11.12 6.35 -0.93
N PHE A 86 10.20 7.22 -0.53
CA PHE A 86 9.93 8.49 -1.22
C PHE A 86 11.19 9.38 -1.29
N ILE A 87 11.87 9.58 -0.15
CA ILE A 87 13.10 10.40 -0.06
C ILE A 87 14.17 9.85 -0.99
N LYS A 88 14.39 8.53 -0.96
CA LYS A 88 15.39 7.84 -1.80
C LYS A 88 15.11 8.05 -3.29
N HIS A 89 13.87 7.80 -3.74
CA HIS A 89 13.54 7.79 -5.17
C HIS A 89 13.30 9.18 -5.77
N ASN A 90 13.03 10.20 -4.94
CA ASN A 90 12.91 11.59 -5.36
C ASN A 90 14.17 12.43 -5.08
N ASN A 91 15.25 11.82 -4.57
CA ASN A 91 16.51 12.51 -4.27
C ASN A 91 16.30 13.71 -3.34
N CYS A 92 15.42 13.53 -2.33
CA CYS A 92 15.19 14.52 -1.28
C CYS A 92 16.36 14.53 -0.28
N GLY A 93 16.42 15.56 0.56
CA GLY A 93 17.47 15.67 1.57
C GLY A 93 17.74 17.10 2.02
N PRO A 94 18.48 17.27 3.13
CA PRO A 94 18.72 18.59 3.75
C PRO A 94 19.46 19.55 2.81
N ASN A 95 20.28 19.04 1.90
CA ASN A 95 21.04 19.84 0.93
C ASN A 95 20.37 19.92 -0.46
N LYS A 96 19.11 19.49 -0.57
CA LYS A 96 18.37 19.43 -1.84
C LYS A 96 17.33 20.55 -1.94
N LYS A 97 16.60 20.61 -3.07
CA LYS A 97 15.47 21.53 -3.27
C LYS A 97 14.26 21.06 -2.45
N TRP A 98 13.39 22.01 -2.12
CA TRP A 98 12.14 21.72 -1.44
C TRP A 98 11.17 20.95 -2.35
N HIS A 99 10.45 20.00 -1.74
CA HIS A 99 9.36 19.26 -2.36
C HIS A 99 8.07 19.53 -1.58
N ILE A 100 6.94 19.53 -2.29
CA ILE A 100 5.61 19.59 -1.67
C ILE A 100 5.00 18.19 -1.78
N LEU A 101 4.55 17.65 -0.65
CA LEU A 101 3.85 16.37 -0.58
C LEU A 101 2.41 16.62 -0.16
N LEU A 102 1.47 16.31 -1.07
CA LEU A 102 0.03 16.32 -0.78
C LEU A 102 -0.37 14.93 -0.30
N ILE A 103 -0.81 14.81 0.95
CA ILE A 103 -1.22 13.52 1.54
C ILE A 103 -2.36 13.74 2.53
N ASN A 104 -3.28 12.78 2.63
CA ASN A 104 -4.44 12.89 3.52
C ASN A 104 -3.98 12.97 4.99
N LYS A 105 -4.46 13.97 5.76
CA LYS A 105 -4.13 14.17 7.17
C LYS A 105 -4.30 12.91 8.05
N ALA A 106 -5.27 12.06 7.75
CA ALA A 106 -5.49 10.81 8.48
C ALA A 106 -4.28 9.84 8.43
N THR A 107 -3.37 10.02 7.46
CA THR A 107 -2.20 9.15 7.26
C THR A 107 -1.06 9.40 8.24
N TYR A 108 -0.97 10.59 8.83
CA TYR A 108 0.11 10.96 9.77
C TYR A 108 -0.43 11.61 11.05
N TYR A 109 -1.73 11.47 11.33
CA TYR A 109 -2.35 11.98 12.55
C TYR A 109 -1.67 11.32 13.76
N GLN A 110 -0.91 12.12 14.53
CA GLN A 110 -0.06 11.73 15.67
C GLN A 110 1.38 11.26 15.36
N ALA A 111 1.84 11.30 14.10
CA ALA A 111 3.19 10.91 13.73
C ALA A 111 4.14 12.12 13.67
N ASP A 112 4.53 12.66 14.83
CA ASP A 112 5.45 13.80 14.92
C ASP A 112 6.79 13.49 14.20
N ASP A 113 7.27 12.27 14.33
CA ASP A 113 8.49 11.78 13.67
C ASP A 113 8.38 11.82 12.14
N PHE A 114 7.20 11.58 11.58
CA PHE A 114 6.96 11.66 10.14
C PHE A 114 7.14 13.11 9.64
N ILE A 115 6.54 14.07 10.35
CA ILE A 115 6.64 15.49 10.00
C ILE A 115 8.07 15.99 10.19
N LEU A 116 8.73 15.62 11.29
CA LEU A 116 10.12 15.99 11.58
C LEU A 116 11.06 15.45 10.50
N LYS A 117 10.92 14.18 10.14
CA LYS A 117 11.73 13.55 9.09
C LYS A 117 11.47 14.15 7.72
N ALA A 118 10.22 14.43 7.37
CA ALA A 118 9.87 15.12 6.12
C ALA A 118 10.52 16.51 6.07
N THR A 119 10.38 17.29 7.14
CA THR A 119 10.93 18.64 7.25
C THR A 119 12.46 18.64 7.15
N PHE A 120 13.14 17.74 7.86
CA PHE A 120 14.60 17.58 7.78
C PHE A 120 15.07 17.29 6.35
N ASN A 121 14.28 16.53 5.59
CA ASN A 121 14.56 16.20 4.19
C ASN A 121 14.02 17.21 3.17
N LYS A 122 13.61 18.41 3.63
CA LYS A 122 13.04 19.49 2.82
C LYS A 122 11.78 19.07 2.06
N ILE A 123 10.90 18.34 2.72
CA ILE A 123 9.58 17.97 2.24
C ILE A 123 8.56 18.72 3.08
N ARG A 124 7.74 19.55 2.41
CA ARG A 124 6.62 20.25 3.05
C ARG A 124 5.35 19.44 2.81
N ILE A 125 4.72 19.00 3.89
CA ILE A 125 3.43 18.30 3.84
C ILE A 125 2.32 19.36 3.78
N VAL A 126 1.35 19.16 2.89
CA VAL A 126 0.18 20.04 2.68
C VAL A 126 -1.09 19.20 2.70
#